data_AF-A0A0J6Y399-F1
#
_entry.id   AF-A0A0J6Y399-F1
#
_cell.length_a   1.000
_cell.length_b   1.000
_cell.length_c   1.000
_cell.angle_alpha   90.00
_cell.angle_beta   90.00
_cell.angle_gamma   90.00
#
_symmetry.space_group_name_H-M   'P 1'
#
loop_
_entity.id
_entity.type
_entity.pdbx_description
1 polymer ?
#
loop_
_entity_poly.entity_id
_entity_poly.type
_entity_poly.pdbx_seq_one_letter_code
_entity_poly.pdbx_strand_id
1 'polypeptide(L)'
;MNFKDWDKDPRPRYLVVNADEGEPGTCKDREIMRKDPHKLVEGCLVAGRAMNATAAYIYIRGEFYHEATILQRAINEAYEAGLIGKNACGSGYDFDIYIHRGMGAYICGEETSLIESIEGKAGKPRLKPPFPAAVGLFGCPSTVTNVETVAVAPTICRRGGKWFASFGP
;
A
#
# COMPACT_ATOMS: atom_id res chain seq x y z
N MET A 1 10.13 11.36 -3.28
CA MET A 1 10.42 12.78 -3.00
C MET A 1 9.30 13.59 -3.60
N ASN A 2 8.59 14.37 -2.79
CA ASN A 2 7.47 15.15 -3.29
C ASN A 2 7.99 16.31 -4.14
N PHE A 3 7.30 16.60 -5.25
CA PHE A 3 7.64 17.72 -6.13
C PHE A 3 7.39 19.07 -5.43
N LYS A 4 7.95 20.15 -5.97
CA LYS A 4 7.74 21.50 -5.46
C LYS A 4 6.24 21.83 -5.43
N ASP A 5 5.76 22.44 -4.34
CA ASP A 5 4.34 22.81 -4.12
C ASP A 5 3.35 21.64 -3.99
N TRP A 6 3.83 20.44 -3.65
CA TRP A 6 2.97 19.26 -3.43
C TRP A 6 1.91 19.46 -2.33
N ASP A 7 2.23 20.27 -1.33
CA ASP A 7 1.39 20.62 -0.19
C ASP A 7 0.21 21.53 -0.58
N LYS A 8 0.32 22.22 -1.72
CA LYS A 8 -0.73 23.08 -2.27
C LYS A 8 -1.70 22.34 -3.18
N ASP A 9 -1.38 21.10 -3.56
CA ASP A 9 -2.25 20.27 -4.38
C ASP A 9 -3.45 19.79 -3.55
N PRO A 10 -4.68 20.22 -3.86
CA PRO A 10 -5.86 19.87 -3.07
C PRO A 10 -6.31 18.42 -3.31
N ARG A 11 -5.72 17.72 -4.28
CA ARG A 11 -6.10 16.33 -4.60
C ARG A 11 -5.73 15.40 -3.43
N PRO A 12 -6.59 14.40 -3.14
CA PRO A 12 -6.23 13.34 -2.21
C PRO A 12 -4.98 12.62 -2.71
N ARG A 13 -4.24 12.01 -1.80
CA ARG A 13 -3.02 11.26 -2.11
C ARG A 13 -3.24 9.81 -1.73
N TYR A 14 -2.80 8.89 -2.57
CA TYR A 14 -3.06 7.48 -2.33
C TYR A 14 -1.75 6.70 -2.14
N LEU A 15 -1.75 5.85 -1.12
CA LEU A 15 -0.79 4.77 -1.03
C LEU A 15 -1.38 3.57 -1.76
N VAL A 16 -0.60 2.95 -2.63
CA VAL A 16 -0.98 1.71 -3.28
C VAL A 16 0.02 0.64 -2.86
N VAL A 17 -0.47 -0.44 -2.26
CA VAL A 17 0.35 -1.57 -1.83
C VAL A 17 0.19 -2.69 -2.84
N ASN A 18 1.28 -3.05 -3.49
CA ASN A 18 1.34 -4.15 -4.44
C ASN A 18 1.53 -5.47 -3.68
N ALA A 19 0.45 -6.24 -3.61
CA ALA A 19 0.38 -7.60 -3.06
C ALA A 19 -0.04 -8.62 -4.14
N ASP A 20 0.32 -8.38 -5.40
CA ASP A 20 0.06 -9.33 -6.49
C ASP A 20 0.99 -10.54 -6.42
N GLU A 21 2.28 -10.38 -6.06
CA GLU A 21 3.25 -11.49 -5.92
C GLU A 21 3.13 -12.55 -7.07
N GLY A 22 3.09 -12.05 -8.30
CA GLY A 22 2.98 -12.87 -9.52
C GLY A 22 4.25 -13.66 -9.87
N GLU A 23 5.40 -13.24 -9.34
CA GLU A 23 6.73 -13.73 -9.69
C GLU A 23 6.95 -15.20 -9.26
N PRO A 24 7.30 -16.10 -10.19
CA PRO A 24 7.57 -17.50 -9.87
C PRO A 24 8.63 -17.65 -8.77
N GLY A 25 8.30 -18.40 -7.71
CA GLY A 25 9.18 -18.65 -6.57
C GLY A 25 9.10 -17.63 -5.44
N THR A 26 8.38 -16.53 -5.61
CA THR A 26 8.18 -15.51 -4.56
C THR A 26 6.94 -15.87 -3.73
N CYS A 27 7.10 -15.94 -2.41
CA CYS A 27 6.01 -16.27 -1.46
C CYS A 27 6.12 -15.50 -0.13
N LYS A 28 6.96 -14.46 -0.10
CA LYS A 28 7.24 -13.63 1.07
C LYS A 28 6.06 -12.73 1.43
N ASP A 29 5.38 -12.16 0.44
CA ASP A 29 4.28 -11.22 0.63
C ASP A 29 3.03 -11.97 1.11
N ARG A 30 2.80 -13.18 0.56
CA ARG A 30 1.78 -14.12 1.05
C ARG A 30 1.92 -14.43 2.54
N GLU A 31 3.13 -14.70 3.02
CA GLU A 31 3.35 -15.03 4.43
C GLU A 31 3.06 -13.84 5.35
N ILE A 32 3.44 -12.61 4.93
CA ILE A 32 3.14 -11.39 5.69
C ILE A 32 1.62 -11.20 5.82
N MET A 33 0.88 -11.32 4.71
CA MET A 33 -0.58 -11.14 4.71
C MET A 33 -1.30 -12.21 5.54
N ARG A 34 -0.81 -13.44 5.55
CA ARG A 34 -1.47 -14.55 6.25
C ARG A 34 -1.16 -14.61 7.74
N LYS A 35 0.10 -14.39 8.13
CA LYS A 35 0.58 -14.63 9.50
C LYS A 35 0.61 -13.36 10.33
N ASP A 36 1.02 -12.23 9.74
CA ASP A 36 1.20 -10.96 10.43
C ASP A 36 0.44 -9.79 9.74
N PRO A 37 -0.88 -9.91 9.47
CA PRO A 37 -1.62 -8.89 8.72
C PRO A 37 -1.63 -7.52 9.41
N HIS A 38 -1.65 -7.48 10.75
CA HIS A 38 -1.60 -6.24 11.54
C HIS A 38 -0.31 -5.44 11.32
N LYS A 39 0.81 -6.12 11.03
CA LYS A 39 2.08 -5.46 10.70
C LYS A 39 1.97 -4.70 9.38
N LEU A 40 1.26 -5.26 8.40
CA LEU A 40 0.98 -4.59 7.13
C LEU A 40 0.02 -3.41 7.31
N VAL A 41 -1.05 -3.58 8.09
CA VAL A 41 -2.02 -2.52 8.41
C VAL A 41 -1.34 -1.32 9.08
N GLU A 42 -0.52 -1.57 10.10
CA GLU A 42 0.29 -0.54 10.75
C GLU A 42 1.28 0.10 9.75
N GLY A 43 1.89 -0.72 8.89
CA GLY A 43 2.76 -0.27 7.81
C GLY A 43 2.08 0.72 6.88
N CYS A 44 0.86 0.41 6.45
CA CYS A 44 0.05 1.29 5.61
C CYS A 44 -0.19 2.63 6.29
N LEU A 45 -0.53 2.63 7.58
CA LEU A 45 -0.75 3.87 8.34
C LEU A 45 0.52 4.72 8.43
N VAL A 46 1.65 4.12 8.78
CA VAL A 46 2.94 4.82 8.92
C VAL A 46 3.44 5.36 7.59
N ALA A 47 3.41 4.53 6.54
CA ALA A 47 3.81 4.94 5.20
C ALA A 47 2.85 6.00 4.62
N GLY A 48 1.55 5.81 4.83
CA GLY A 48 0.51 6.77 4.45
C GLY A 48 0.75 8.12 5.11
N ARG A 49 1.01 8.14 6.42
CA ARG A 49 1.30 9.37 7.15
C ARG A 49 2.55 10.08 6.65
N ALA A 50 3.61 9.34 6.32
CA ALA A 50 4.86 9.88 5.79
C ALA A 50 4.69 10.52 4.40
N MET A 51 3.79 9.99 3.58
CA MET A 51 3.47 10.50 2.24
C MET A 51 2.26 11.44 2.21
N ASN A 52 1.65 11.69 3.37
CA ASN A 52 0.41 12.45 3.52
C ASN A 52 -0.73 11.90 2.65
N ALA A 53 -0.84 10.57 2.57
CA ALA A 53 -1.93 9.88 1.90
C ALA A 53 -3.25 10.03 2.68
N THR A 54 -4.38 9.95 2.01
CA THR A 54 -5.71 9.93 2.63
C THR A 54 -6.26 8.50 2.76
N ALA A 55 -5.78 7.60 1.90
CA ALA A 55 -6.13 6.19 1.96
C ALA A 55 -5.02 5.31 1.39
N ALA A 56 -5.02 4.04 1.81
CA ALA A 56 -4.25 2.98 1.18
C ALA A 56 -5.16 2.00 0.42
N TYR A 57 -4.73 1.63 -0.79
CA TYR A 57 -5.32 0.56 -1.57
C TYR A 57 -4.35 -0.61 -1.63
N ILE A 58 -4.72 -1.73 -1.02
CA ILE A 58 -3.95 -2.96 -1.06
C ILE A 58 -4.46 -3.79 -2.24
N TYR A 59 -3.66 -3.91 -3.29
CA TYR A 59 -3.97 -4.73 -4.45
C TYR A 59 -3.49 -6.15 -4.22
N ILE A 60 -4.41 -7.05 -3.94
CA ILE A 60 -4.13 -8.46 -3.65
C ILE A 60 -4.37 -9.29 -4.90
N ARG A 61 -3.47 -10.23 -5.15
CA ARG A 61 -3.64 -11.24 -6.19
C ARG A 61 -5.01 -11.93 -6.12
N GLY A 62 -5.63 -12.17 -7.26
CA GLY A 62 -6.96 -12.81 -7.32
C GLY A 62 -7.02 -14.18 -6.66
N GLU A 63 -5.95 -14.97 -6.83
CA GLU A 63 -5.76 -16.32 -6.29
C GLU A 63 -5.61 -16.34 -4.76
N PHE A 64 -5.19 -15.24 -4.14
CA PHE A 64 -4.97 -15.12 -2.69
C PHE A 64 -6.27 -14.77 -1.95
N TYR A 65 -7.34 -15.54 -2.19
CA TYR A 65 -8.64 -15.31 -1.54
C TYR A 65 -8.58 -15.48 -0.02
N HIS A 66 -7.87 -16.50 0.46
CA HIS A 66 -7.78 -16.79 1.89
C HIS A 66 -6.99 -15.70 2.63
N GLU A 67 -5.87 -15.27 2.05
CA GLU A 67 -5.03 -14.20 2.57
C GLU A 67 -5.77 -12.85 2.55
N ALA A 68 -6.53 -12.56 1.49
CA ALA A 68 -7.40 -11.39 1.43
C ALA A 68 -8.45 -11.39 2.56
N THR A 69 -9.04 -12.56 2.85
CA THR A 69 -10.04 -12.70 3.93
C THR A 69 -9.43 -12.47 5.30
N ILE A 70 -8.24 -13.02 5.55
CA ILE A 70 -7.49 -12.80 6.80
C ILE A 70 -7.13 -11.32 6.96
N LEU A 71 -6.61 -10.70 5.90
CA LEU A 71 -6.24 -9.29 5.94
C LEU A 71 -7.47 -8.39 6.13
N GLN A 72 -8.59 -8.70 5.48
CA GLN A 72 -9.84 -7.96 5.68
C GLN A 72 -10.32 -8.05 7.14
N ARG A 73 -10.20 -9.22 7.77
CA ARG A 73 -10.52 -9.37 9.19
C ARG A 73 -9.62 -8.50 10.06
N ALA A 74 -8.32 -8.49 9.82
CA ALA A 74 -7.37 -7.64 10.56
C ALA A 74 -7.65 -6.15 10.35
N ILE A 75 -8.03 -5.73 9.14
CA ILE A 75 -8.47 -4.37 8.85
C ILE A 75 -9.72 -4.03 9.66
N ASN A 76 -10.72 -4.90 9.68
CA ASN A 76 -11.94 -4.69 10.47
C ASN A 76 -11.63 -4.56 11.96
N GLU A 77 -10.80 -5.44 12.51
CA GLU A 77 -10.31 -5.37 13.90
C GLU A 77 -9.62 -4.02 14.19
N ALA A 78 -8.80 -3.52 13.25
CA ALA A 78 -8.13 -2.23 13.38
C ALA A 78 -9.10 -1.04 13.31
N TYR A 79 -10.14 -1.11 12.49
CA TYR A 79 -11.22 -0.12 12.46
C TYR A 79 -12.02 -0.12 13.77
N GLU A 80 -12.40 -1.30 14.28
CA GLU A 80 -13.12 -1.44 15.55
C GLU A 80 -12.30 -0.91 16.74
N ALA A 81 -10.97 -1.10 16.71
CA ALA A 81 -10.06 -0.56 17.71
C ALA A 81 -9.74 0.93 17.53
N GLY A 82 -10.24 1.59 16.48
CA GLY A 82 -9.95 3.01 16.18
C GLY A 82 -8.50 3.28 15.79
N LEU A 83 -7.76 2.26 15.33
CA LEU A 83 -6.37 2.40 14.88
C LEU A 83 -6.27 2.97 13.47
N ILE A 84 -7.30 2.74 12.65
CA ILE A 84 -7.45 3.29 11.29
C ILE A 84 -8.86 3.87 11.11
N GLY A 85 -9.07 4.57 10.01
CA GLY A 85 -10.29 5.32 9.72
C GLY A 85 -10.18 6.77 10.15
N LYS A 86 -11.29 7.33 10.64
CA LYS A 86 -11.30 8.71 11.16
C LYS A 86 -10.47 8.80 12.42
N ASN A 87 -9.60 9.82 12.49
CA ASN A 87 -8.73 10.07 13.62
C ASN A 87 -7.92 8.81 14.02
N ALA A 88 -7.22 8.22 13.05
CA ALA A 88 -6.42 7.01 13.21
C ALA A 88 -5.48 7.11 14.44
N CYS A 89 -5.57 6.13 15.34
CA CYS A 89 -4.81 6.08 16.60
C CYS A 89 -5.00 7.32 17.50
N GLY A 90 -6.07 8.10 17.32
CA GLY A 90 -6.30 9.35 18.07
C GLY A 90 -5.35 10.50 17.69
N SER A 91 -4.65 10.43 16.56
CA SER A 91 -3.58 11.38 16.20
C SER A 91 -4.03 12.62 15.41
N GLY A 92 -5.33 12.77 15.14
CA GLY A 92 -5.92 13.81 14.29
C GLY A 92 -5.74 13.57 12.78
N TYR A 93 -5.40 12.35 12.37
CA TYR A 93 -5.13 11.98 10.98
C TYR A 93 -6.17 10.99 10.47
N ASP A 94 -6.89 11.34 9.41
CA ASP A 94 -7.88 10.45 8.80
C ASP A 94 -7.18 9.57 7.76
N PHE A 95 -7.32 8.25 7.90
CA PHE A 95 -6.65 7.30 7.01
C PHE A 95 -7.43 5.99 6.86
N ASP A 96 -7.95 5.76 5.66
CA ASP A 96 -8.68 4.53 5.34
C ASP A 96 -7.82 3.48 4.62
N ILE A 97 -8.19 2.21 4.77
CA ILE A 97 -7.54 1.11 4.06
C ILE A 97 -8.59 0.30 3.31
N TYR A 98 -8.37 0.12 2.01
CA TYR A 98 -9.22 -0.63 1.10
C TYR A 98 -8.45 -1.81 0.52
N ILE A 99 -9.11 -2.96 0.43
CA ILE A 99 -8.60 -4.12 -0.31
C ILE A 99 -9.22 -4.13 -1.71
N HIS A 100 -8.38 -4.24 -2.73
CA HIS A 100 -8.80 -4.51 -4.10
C HIS A 100 -8.21 -5.84 -4.55
N ARG A 101 -9.03 -6.73 -5.12
CA ARG A 101 -8.57 -8.03 -5.60
C ARG A 101 -8.42 -8.01 -7.12
N GLY A 102 -7.26 -8.43 -7.60
CA GLY A 102 -7.02 -8.69 -9.02
C GLY A 102 -7.72 -9.97 -9.51
N MET A 103 -7.48 -10.34 -10.77
CA MET A 103 -8.08 -11.51 -11.41
C MET A 103 -7.05 -12.35 -12.20
N GLY A 104 -5.90 -12.62 -11.58
CA GLY A 104 -4.89 -13.56 -12.12
C GLY A 104 -4.05 -13.02 -13.29
N ALA A 105 -3.76 -11.73 -13.29
CA ALA A 105 -2.98 -11.09 -14.35
C ALA A 105 -1.60 -10.66 -13.84
N TYR A 106 -0.55 -11.42 -14.19
CA TYR A 106 0.84 -11.11 -13.82
C TYR A 106 1.27 -9.69 -14.20
N ILE A 107 0.79 -9.19 -15.35
CA ILE A 107 1.10 -7.84 -15.83
C ILE A 107 0.59 -6.75 -14.87
N CYS A 108 -0.46 -7.05 -14.08
CA CYS A 108 -0.97 -6.14 -13.05
C CYS A 108 -0.05 -6.04 -11.83
N GLY A 109 1.03 -6.82 -11.75
CA GLY A 109 2.10 -6.63 -10.79
C GLY A 109 3.03 -5.44 -11.12
N GLU A 110 2.98 -4.90 -12.34
CA GLU A 110 3.71 -3.67 -12.69
C GLU A 110 3.00 -2.43 -12.12
N GLU A 111 3.79 -1.47 -11.63
CA GLU A 111 3.31 -0.27 -10.92
C GLU A 111 2.14 0.47 -11.61
N THR A 112 2.26 0.75 -12.91
CA THR A 112 1.24 1.51 -13.65
C THR A 112 0.08 0.65 -14.11
N SER A 113 0.34 -0.61 -14.46
CA SER A 113 -0.71 -1.59 -14.76
C SER A 113 -1.61 -1.86 -13.56
N LEU A 114 -1.02 -1.91 -12.36
CA LEU A 114 -1.74 -2.09 -11.11
C LEU A 114 -2.73 -0.95 -10.89
N ILE A 115 -2.28 0.29 -11.11
CA ILE A 115 -3.14 1.48 -11.03
C ILE A 115 -4.32 1.39 -12.01
N GLU A 116 -4.05 1.04 -13.27
CA GLU A 116 -5.10 0.86 -14.28
C GLU A 116 -6.09 -0.25 -13.90
N SER A 117 -5.59 -1.34 -13.32
CA SER A 117 -6.44 -2.44 -12.83
C SER A 117 -7.36 -2.00 -11.69
N ILE A 118 -6.88 -1.19 -10.74
CA ILE A 118 -7.72 -0.66 -9.64
C ILE A 118 -8.78 0.30 -10.21
N GLU A 119 -8.44 1.07 -11.24
CA GLU A 119 -9.38 1.95 -11.94
C GLU A 119 -10.44 1.21 -12.77
N GLY A 120 -10.39 -0.13 -12.83
CA GLY A 120 -11.33 -0.96 -13.59
C GLY A 120 -11.04 -1.01 -15.09
N LYS A 121 -9.87 -0.53 -15.52
CA LYS A 121 -9.41 -0.63 -16.91
C LYS A 121 -8.63 -1.92 -17.12
N ALA A 122 -8.33 -2.24 -18.37
CA ALA A 122 -7.39 -3.32 -18.66
C ALA A 122 -6.02 -2.96 -18.07
N GLY A 123 -5.36 -3.91 -17.39
CA GLY A 123 -4.03 -3.74 -16.76
C GLY A 123 -2.87 -3.58 -17.74
N LYS A 124 -3.00 -2.62 -18.65
CA LYS A 124 -1.97 -2.22 -19.61
C LYS A 124 -1.12 -1.11 -18.97
N PRO A 125 0.21 -1.19 -19.00
CA PRO A 125 1.05 -0.17 -18.40
C PRO A 125 0.80 1.20 -19.05
N ARG A 126 0.88 2.26 -18.24
CA ARG A 126 0.90 3.64 -18.76
C ARG A 126 2.30 3.96 -19.27
N LEU A 127 2.38 4.71 -20.37
CA LEU A 127 3.64 5.32 -20.80
C LEU A 127 4.10 6.35 -19.75
N LYS A 128 5.34 6.22 -19.29
CA LYS A 128 6.01 7.24 -18.47
C LYS A 128 6.69 8.22 -19.43
N PRO A 129 6.47 9.55 -19.35
CA PRO A 129 5.66 10.33 -18.39
C PRO A 129 4.15 10.39 -18.73
N PRO A 130 3.24 10.65 -17.75
CA PRO A 130 3.51 11.10 -16.37
C PRO A 130 3.80 9.95 -15.37
N PHE A 131 4.60 10.24 -14.34
CA PHE A 131 4.89 9.29 -13.27
C PHE A 131 3.72 9.20 -12.26
N PRO A 132 3.51 8.03 -11.61
CA PRO A 132 2.44 7.83 -10.63
C PRO A 132 2.46 8.85 -9.48
N ALA A 133 3.65 9.26 -9.06
CA ALA A 133 3.83 10.29 -8.03
C ALA A 133 3.13 11.61 -8.39
N ALA A 134 2.97 11.94 -9.68
CA ALA A 134 2.26 13.12 -10.15
C ALA A 134 0.80 12.81 -10.55
N VAL A 135 0.61 11.74 -11.33
CA VAL A 135 -0.70 11.30 -11.85
C VAL A 135 -0.78 9.78 -11.78
N GLY A 136 -1.26 9.27 -10.65
CA GLY A 136 -1.42 7.85 -10.37
C GLY A 136 -2.88 7.43 -10.35
N LEU A 137 -3.29 6.81 -9.25
CA LEU A 137 -4.63 6.27 -9.03
C LEU A 137 -5.69 7.37 -9.07
N PHE A 138 -6.72 7.18 -9.90
CA PHE A 138 -7.80 8.14 -10.13
C PHE A 138 -7.29 9.53 -10.56
N GLY A 139 -6.15 9.58 -11.25
CA GLY A 139 -5.50 10.84 -11.63
C GLY A 139 -4.91 11.63 -10.44
N CYS A 140 -4.83 11.02 -9.27
CA CYS A 140 -4.30 11.61 -8.04
C CYS A 140 -2.86 11.17 -7.78
N PRO A 141 -2.04 11.99 -7.08
CA PRO A 141 -0.68 11.61 -6.70
C PRO A 141 -0.67 10.30 -5.92
N SER A 142 0.01 9.29 -6.43
CA SER A 142 0.03 7.96 -5.82
C SER A 142 1.43 7.37 -5.79
N THR A 143 1.72 6.59 -4.75
CA THR A 143 2.97 5.84 -4.66
C THR A 143 2.64 4.36 -4.55
N VAL A 144 3.23 3.55 -5.43
CA VAL A 144 3.12 2.10 -5.36
C VAL A 144 4.32 1.54 -4.59
N THR A 145 4.05 0.65 -3.64
CA THR A 145 5.06 0.05 -2.78
C THR A 145 4.79 -1.45 -2.61
N ASN A 146 5.82 -2.28 -2.46
CA ASN A 146 5.62 -3.69 -2.15
C ASN A 146 5.21 -3.87 -0.67
N VAL A 147 4.42 -4.91 -0.39
CA VAL A 147 4.00 -5.34 0.97
C VAL A 147 5.14 -5.34 1.97
N GLU A 148 6.27 -5.97 1.64
CA GLU A 148 7.40 -6.11 2.57
C GLU A 148 7.99 -4.76 2.98
N THR A 149 8.21 -3.86 2.01
CA THR A 149 8.72 -2.51 2.25
C THR A 149 7.81 -1.71 3.19
N VAL A 150 6.50 -1.87 3.04
CA VAL A 150 5.51 -1.19 3.89
C VAL A 150 5.47 -1.83 5.28
N ALA A 151 5.46 -3.16 5.37
CA ALA A 151 5.37 -3.89 6.62
C ALA A 151 6.58 -3.69 7.54
N VAL A 152 7.77 -3.45 6.99
CA VAL A 152 8.97 -3.16 7.81
C VAL A 152 9.01 -1.71 8.31
N ALA A 153 8.32 -0.78 7.65
CA ALA A 153 8.41 0.66 7.95
C ALA A 153 8.12 1.01 9.42
N PRO A 154 7.05 0.49 10.08
CA PRO A 154 6.80 0.78 11.49
C PRO A 154 7.92 0.29 12.40
N THR A 155 8.50 -0.88 12.10
CA THR A 155 9.60 -1.44 12.88
C THR A 155 10.87 -0.61 12.73
N ILE A 156 11.16 -0.13 11.52
CA ILE A 156 12.27 0.79 11.25
C ILE A 156 12.07 2.11 12.01
N CYS A 157 10.87 2.68 11.99
CA CYS A 157 10.55 3.91 12.73
C CYS A 157 10.73 3.72 14.25
N ARG A 158 10.33 2.56 14.80
CA ARG A 158 10.47 2.26 16.23
C ARG A 158 11.91 1.98 16.67
N ARG A 159 12.64 1.17 15.91
CA ARG A 159 14.01 0.73 16.26
C ARG A 159 15.10 1.68 15.78
N GLY A 160 14.75 2.62 14.89
CA GLY A 160 15.64 3.60 14.29
C GLY A 160 16.24 3.12 12.96
N GLY A 161 16.37 4.04 12.01
CA GLY A 161 16.93 3.75 10.68
C GLY A 161 18.37 3.22 10.72
N LYS A 162 19.19 3.69 11.67
CA LYS A 162 20.56 3.20 11.88
C LYS A 162 20.62 1.72 12.24
N TRP A 163 19.64 1.24 13.02
CA TRP A 163 19.55 -0.19 13.38
C TRP A 163 19.27 -1.04 12.13
N PHE A 164 18.31 -0.64 11.30
CA PHE A 164 18.02 -1.37 10.07
C PHE A 164 19.19 -1.35 9.08
N ALA A 165 19.85 -0.19 8.94
CA ALA A 165 21.04 -0.02 8.10
C ALA A 165 22.30 -0.72 8.64
N SER A 166 22.26 -1.32 9.83
CA SER A 166 23.39 -2.10 10.38
C SER A 166 23.44 -3.54 9.87
N PHE A 167 22.41 -4.01 9.17
CA PHE A 167 22.35 -5.34 8.56
C PHE A 167 22.66 -5.26 7.06
N GLY A 168 23.41 -6.25 6.56
CA GLY A 168 23.95 -6.22 5.21
C GLY A 168 25.22 -5.36 5.11
N PRO A 169 25.89 -5.37 3.95
CA PRO A 169 27.01 -4.46 3.68
C PRO A 169 26.57 -3.00 3.49
#